data_AF-A0A973W5Z9-F1
#
_entry.id   AF-A0A973W5Z9-F1
#
_cell.length_a   1.000
_cell.length_b   1.000
_cell.length_c   1.000
_cell.angle_alpha   90.00
_cell.angle_beta   90.00
_cell.angle_gamma   90.00
#
_symmetry.space_group_name_H-M   'P 1'
#
loop_
_entity.id
_entity.type
_entity.pdbx_description
1 polymer ?
#
loop_
_entity_poly.entity_id
_entity_poly.type
_entity_poly.pdbx_seq_one_letter_code
_entity_poly.pdbx_strand_id
1 'polypeptide(L)'
;MKLIAETLGVARSNLVERANGKRPKRGPQIRAGDAELTPDIRRLVDSRPSYGYRRIAALLKRERRSAGHDPVNAKRVYRLMKKSGLLLARWWRPLRLPGRQAWARQSSSRAPSSSLAR
;
A
#
# COMPACT_ATOMS: atom_id res chain seq x y z
N MET A 1 -15.34 -33.59 -14.08
CA MET A 1 -15.25 -32.12 -14.29
C MET A 1 -16.55 -31.46 -14.76
N LYS A 2 -17.50 -32.18 -15.38
CA LYS A 2 -18.81 -31.61 -15.78
C LYS A 2 -19.69 -31.26 -14.57
N LEU A 3 -19.90 -32.22 -13.66
CA LEU A 3 -20.65 -31.99 -12.42
C LEU A 3 -20.11 -30.78 -11.63
N ILE A 4 -18.79 -30.72 -11.45
CA ILE A 4 -18.10 -29.62 -10.77
C ILE A 4 -18.35 -28.26 -11.47
N ALA A 5 -18.37 -28.22 -12.80
CA ALA A 5 -18.63 -27.02 -13.57
C ALA A 5 -20.08 -26.52 -13.40
N GLU A 6 -21.03 -27.46 -13.42
CA GLU A 6 -22.46 -27.21 -13.24
C GLU A 6 -22.78 -26.76 -11.81
N THR A 7 -22.24 -27.45 -10.79
CA THR A 7 -22.41 -27.09 -9.38
C THR A 7 -21.84 -25.70 -9.06
N LEU A 8 -20.73 -25.32 -9.70
CA LEU A 8 -20.08 -24.02 -9.48
C LEU A 8 -20.57 -22.91 -10.42
N GLY A 9 -21.48 -23.21 -11.36
CA GLY A 9 -21.99 -22.23 -12.33
C GLY A 9 -20.91 -21.63 -13.25
N VAL A 10 -19.85 -22.39 -13.55
CA VAL A 10 -18.72 -21.93 -14.38
C VAL A 10 -18.51 -22.83 -15.59
N ALA A 11 -18.04 -22.26 -16.70
CA ALA A 11 -17.77 -23.03 -17.91
C ALA A 11 -16.72 -24.14 -17.67
N ARG A 12 -16.96 -25.34 -18.22
CA ARG A 12 -16.03 -26.49 -18.14
C ARG A 12 -14.62 -26.14 -18.66
N SER A 13 -14.52 -25.34 -19.73
CA SER A 13 -13.25 -24.88 -20.29
C SER A 13 -12.44 -24.03 -19.28
N ASN A 14 -13.10 -23.19 -18.50
CA ASN A 14 -12.47 -22.34 -17.48
C ASN A 14 -11.82 -23.19 -16.37
N LEU A 15 -12.46 -24.29 -15.95
CA LEU A 15 -11.88 -25.23 -14.98
C LEU A 15 -10.65 -25.95 -15.56
N VAL A 16 -10.72 -26.39 -16.82
CA VAL A 16 -9.62 -27.07 -17.50
C VAL A 16 -8.42 -26.13 -17.73
N GLU A 17 -8.66 -24.88 -18.12
CA GLU A 17 -7.60 -23.87 -18.27
C GLU A 17 -6.89 -23.55 -16.95
N ARG A 18 -7.66 -23.44 -15.86
CA ARG A 18 -7.13 -23.18 -14.52
C ARG A 18 -6.35 -24.38 -13.99
N ALA A 19 -6.88 -25.59 -14.14
CA ALA A 19 -6.23 -26.84 -13.71
C ALA A 19 -4.90 -27.08 -14.47
N ASN A 20 -4.87 -26.77 -15.76
CA ASN A 20 -3.67 -26.92 -16.58
C ASN A 20 -2.68 -25.76 -16.42
N GLY A 21 -2.95 -24.76 -15.57
CA GLY A 21 -2.07 -23.61 -15.37
C GLY A 21 -1.86 -22.73 -16.62
N LYS A 22 -2.66 -22.91 -17.68
CA LYS A 22 -2.47 -22.27 -18.99
C LYS A 22 -2.76 -20.76 -19.00
N ARG A 23 -3.27 -20.21 -17.90
CA ARG A 23 -3.57 -18.77 -17.81
C ARG A 23 -2.30 -17.99 -17.46
N PRO A 24 -1.83 -17.10 -18.35
CA PRO A 24 -0.71 -16.25 -18.03
C PRO A 24 -1.08 -15.35 -16.84
N LYS A 25 -0.27 -15.42 -15.78
CA LYS A 25 -0.33 -14.40 -14.72
C LYS A 25 0.15 -13.09 -15.32
N ARG A 26 -0.56 -12.00 -15.04
CA ARG A 26 -0.11 -10.67 -15.47
C ARG A 26 1.31 -10.44 -14.94
N GLY A 27 2.24 -10.20 -15.85
CA GLY A 27 3.65 -10.00 -15.53
C GLY A 27 3.90 -8.69 -14.77
N PRO A 28 5.14 -8.47 -14.31
CA PRO A 28 5.52 -7.23 -13.65
C PRO A 28 5.20 -6.01 -14.52
N GLN A 29 4.56 -4.99 -13.95
CA GLN A 29 4.33 -3.74 -14.67
C GLN A 29 5.68 -3.06 -14.92
N ILE A 30 6.10 -2.99 -16.19
CA ILE A 30 7.27 -2.25 -16.66
C ILE A 30 6.75 -1.08 -17.49
N ARG A 31 7.22 0.14 -17.20
CA ARG A 31 6.94 1.30 -18.06
C ARG A 31 8.22 1.78 -18.74
N ALA A 32 8.09 2.23 -19.97
CA ALA A 32 9.18 2.92 -20.68
C ALA A 32 9.71 4.08 -19.84
N GLY A 33 11.04 4.24 -19.79
CA GLY A 33 11.74 5.22 -18.96
C GLY A 33 11.95 4.82 -17.49
N ASP A 34 11.50 3.64 -17.03
CA ASP A 34 11.84 3.15 -15.68
C ASP A 34 13.35 2.89 -15.53
N ALA A 35 14.01 2.46 -16.61
CA ALA A 35 15.45 2.22 -16.64
C ALA A 35 16.27 3.49 -16.44
N GLU A 36 15.84 4.61 -17.02
CA GLU A 36 16.47 5.93 -16.88
C GLU A 36 16.21 6.55 -15.49
N LEU A 37 15.04 6.31 -14.90
CA LEU A 37 14.69 6.84 -13.58
C LEU A 37 15.39 6.13 -12.42
N THR A 38 15.76 4.86 -12.62
CA THR A 38 16.38 4.03 -11.58
C THR A 38 17.75 4.57 -11.13
N PRO A 39 18.69 4.97 -12.00
CA PRO A 39 19.97 5.55 -11.58
C PRO A 39 19.78 6.91 -10.88
N ASP A 40 18.87 7.77 -11.35
CA ASP A 40 18.56 9.05 -10.69
C ASP A 40 18.09 8.85 -9.25
N ILE A 41 17.18 7.89 -9.06
CA ILE A 41 16.66 7.54 -7.72
C ILE A 41 17.78 6.98 -6.84
N ARG A 42 18.65 6.13 -7.38
CA ARG A 42 19.80 5.58 -6.63
C ARG A 42 20.73 6.69 -6.16
N ARG A 43 21.14 7.59 -7.05
CA ARG A 43 21.97 8.77 -6.71
C ARG A 43 21.35 9.61 -5.59
N LEU A 44 20.03 9.83 -5.63
CA LEU A 44 19.33 10.59 -4.59
C LEU A 44 19.23 9.84 -3.25
N VAL A 45 19.13 8.51 -3.28
CA VAL A 45 19.11 7.67 -2.07
C VAL A 45 20.51 7.59 -1.46
N ASP A 46 21.53 7.40 -2.27
CA ASP A 46 22.93 7.30 -1.82
C ASP A 46 23.39 8.60 -1.16
N SER A 47 22.98 9.75 -1.68
CA SER A 47 23.26 11.05 -1.05
C SER A 47 22.44 11.30 0.22
N ARG A 48 21.28 10.64 0.40
CA ARG A 48 20.32 10.90 1.48
C ARG A 48 19.68 9.60 1.98
N PRO A 49 20.44 8.71 2.65
CA PRO A 49 19.96 7.38 3.02
C PRO A 49 18.76 7.41 3.99
N SER A 50 18.63 8.46 4.80
CA SER A 50 17.50 8.64 5.73
C SER A 50 16.19 9.07 5.07
N TYR A 51 16.18 9.31 3.75
CA TYR A 51 15.00 9.82 3.05
C TYR A 51 14.14 8.69 2.50
N GLY A 52 12.90 8.61 2.99
CA GLY A 52 11.88 7.74 2.41
C GLY A 52 11.39 8.23 1.04
N TYR A 53 10.67 7.35 0.33
CA TYR A 53 10.26 7.56 -1.06
C TYR A 53 9.51 8.87 -1.34
N ARG A 54 8.74 9.41 -0.37
CA ARG A 54 8.04 10.70 -0.57
C ARG A 54 8.99 11.87 -0.70
N ARG A 55 10.08 11.88 0.08
CA ARG A 55 11.10 12.94 0.03
C ARG A 55 11.94 12.82 -1.23
N ILE A 56 12.35 11.61 -1.59
CA ILE A 56 13.04 11.34 -2.87
C ILE A 56 12.19 11.78 -4.07
N ALA A 57 10.88 11.49 -4.06
CA ALA A 57 9.97 11.92 -5.13
C ALA A 57 9.86 13.44 -5.26
N ALA A 58 9.91 14.18 -4.14
CA ALA A 58 9.89 15.64 -4.17
C ALA A 58 11.17 16.22 -4.78
N LEU A 59 12.32 15.65 -4.42
CA LEU A 59 13.62 16.02 -4.98
C LEU A 59 13.69 15.74 -6.49
N LEU A 60 13.29 14.53 -6.90
CA LEU A 60 13.24 14.14 -8.30
C LEU A 60 12.30 15.04 -9.12
N LYS A 61 11.16 15.46 -8.54
CA LYS A 61 10.26 16.41 -9.18
C LYS A 61 10.91 17.79 -9.37
N ARG A 62 11.68 18.25 -8.38
CA ARG A 62 12.41 19.53 -8.47
C ARG A 62 13.49 19.47 -9.56
N GLU A 63 14.31 18.42 -9.56
CA GLU A 63 15.37 18.23 -10.58
C GLU A 63 14.81 18.11 -11.99
N ARG A 64 13.73 17.33 -12.17
CA ARG A 64 13.07 17.22 -13.49
C ARG A 64 12.43 18.51 -13.95
N ARG A 65 11.82 19.27 -13.04
CA ARG A 65 11.27 20.59 -13.37
C ARG A 65 12.36 21.56 -13.83
N SER A 66 13.53 21.57 -13.18
CA SER A 66 14.65 22.42 -13.64
C SER A 66 15.23 21.97 -14.99
N ALA A 67 15.16 20.67 -15.29
CA ALA A 67 15.59 20.11 -16.57
C ALA A 67 14.50 20.16 -17.68
N GLY A 68 13.32 20.72 -17.40
CA GLY A 68 12.21 20.78 -18.36
C GLY A 68 11.54 19.43 -18.67
N HIS A 69 11.79 18.39 -17.87
CA HIS A 69 11.20 17.07 -18.05
C HIS A 69 9.85 16.93 -17.34
N ASP A 70 9.04 15.98 -17.81
CA ASP A 70 7.76 15.65 -17.19
C ASP A 70 7.90 15.22 -15.72
N PRO A 71 6.97 15.67 -14.85
CA PRO A 71 6.98 15.32 -13.45
C PRO A 71 6.66 13.83 -13.24
N VAL A 72 7.44 13.18 -12.39
CA VAL A 72 7.24 11.78 -12.03
C VAL A 72 6.28 11.65 -10.85
N ASN A 73 5.26 10.79 -10.98
CA ASN A 73 4.33 10.49 -9.89
C ASN A 73 5.04 9.74 -8.74
N ALA A 74 4.79 10.16 -7.49
CA ALA A 74 5.35 9.53 -6.29
C ALA A 74 5.04 8.01 -6.19
N LYS A 75 3.90 7.54 -6.72
CA LYS A 75 3.60 6.10 -6.79
C LYS A 75 4.58 5.34 -7.69
N ARG A 76 5.08 5.98 -8.76
CA ARG A 76 6.09 5.37 -9.65
C ARG A 76 7.42 5.24 -8.92
N VAL A 77 7.85 6.30 -8.24
CA VAL A 77 9.07 6.30 -7.39
C VAL A 77 8.99 5.22 -6.31
N TYR A 78 7.86 5.11 -5.60
CA TYR A 78 7.65 4.04 -4.61
C TYR A 78 7.85 2.65 -5.22
N ARG A 79 7.27 2.39 -6.39
CA ARG A 79 7.38 1.07 -7.05
C ARG A 79 8.81 0.78 -7.49
N LEU A 80 9.52 1.76 -8.02
CA LEU A 80 10.94 1.61 -8.41
C LEU A 80 11.80 1.32 -7.18
N MET A 81 11.67 2.13 -6.12
CA MET A 81 12.40 1.90 -4.86
C MET A 81 12.06 0.55 -4.23
N LYS A 82 10.81 0.09 -4.33
CA LYS A 82 10.41 -1.24 -3.85
C LYS A 82 11.07 -2.36 -4.65
N LYS A 83 11.10 -2.25 -5.99
CA LYS A 83 11.74 -3.23 -6.87
C LYS A 83 13.25 -3.29 -6.65
N SER A 84 13.88 -2.16 -6.34
CA SER A 84 15.32 -2.06 -6.13
C SER A 84 15.76 -2.27 -4.67
N GLY A 85 14.83 -2.58 -3.74
CA GLY A 85 15.17 -2.82 -2.33
C GLY A 85 15.59 -1.57 -1.55
N LEU A 86 15.29 -0.36 -2.03
CA LEU A 86 15.75 0.91 -1.45
C LEU A 86 14.76 1.51 -0.43
N LEU A 87 13.75 0.77 -0.01
CA LEU A 87 12.78 1.27 0.96
C LEU A 87 13.34 1.16 2.38
N LEU A 88 13.24 2.26 3.13
CA LEU A 88 13.55 2.25 4.55
C LEU A 88 12.69 1.23 5.28
N ALA A 89 13.36 0.40 6.08
CA ALA A 89 12.70 -0.51 6.99
C ALA A 89 11.78 0.29 7.92
N ARG A 90 10.52 -0.15 8.02
CA ARG A 90 9.61 0.45 8.98
C ARG A 90 10.07 0.05 10.37
N TRP A 91 10.68 1.00 11.10
CA TRP A 91 10.92 0.84 12.53
C TRP A 91 9.58 0.54 13.22
N TRP A 92 9.48 -0.63 13.82
CA TRP A 92 8.22 -1.18 14.28
C TRP A 92 7.63 -0.36 15.44
N ARG A 93 6.32 -0.13 15.38
CA ARG A 93 5.49 0.21 16.53
C ARG A 93 4.55 -1.00 16.71
N PRO A 94 4.45 -1.63 17.88
CA PRO A 94 3.57 -2.78 18.04
C PRO A 94 2.13 -2.37 17.68
N LEU A 95 1.52 -3.16 16.79
CA LEU A 95 0.07 -3.18 16.65
C LEU A 95 -0.49 -3.56 18.03
N ARG A 96 -1.45 -2.78 18.55
CA ARG A 96 -2.14 -3.09 19.79
C ARG A 96 -2.66 -4.53 19.71
N LEU A 97 -2.24 -5.38 20.64
CA LEU A 97 -2.77 -6.73 20.83
C LEU A 97 -4.30 -6.63 21.02
N PRO A 98 -5.13 -7.47 20.36
CA PRO A 98 -6.54 -7.58 20.71
C PRO A 98 -6.61 -8.13 22.13
N GLY A 99 -7.26 -7.43 23.06
CA GLY A 99 -7.47 -7.95 24.42
C GLY A 99 -7.24 -7.00 25.60
N ARG A 100 -7.28 -5.68 25.44
CA ARG A 100 -7.48 -4.77 26.59
C ARG A 100 -8.80 -4.03 26.46
N GLN A 101 -9.80 -4.66 27.09
CA GLN A 101 -11.09 -4.15 27.57
C GLN A 101 -11.21 -2.62 27.43
N ALA A 102 -12.09 -2.17 26.54
CA ALA A 102 -12.50 -0.80 26.46
C ALA A 102 -13.27 -0.44 27.74
N TRP A 103 -12.66 0.43 28.55
CA TRP A 103 -13.28 1.46 29.39
C TRP A 103 -14.78 1.25 29.62
N ALA A 104 -15.11 0.70 30.79
CA ALA A 104 -16.45 0.72 31.35
C ALA A 104 -16.99 2.16 31.29
N ARG A 105 -18.03 2.38 30.49
CA ARG A 105 -18.92 3.53 30.69
C ARG A 105 -19.49 3.37 32.08
N GLN A 106 -19.03 4.19 33.03
CA GLN A 106 -19.77 4.41 34.27
C GLN A 106 -21.08 5.07 33.87
N SER A 107 -22.13 4.26 33.84
CA SER A 107 -23.51 4.70 33.85
C SER A 107 -23.73 5.49 35.14
N SER A 108 -23.59 6.81 35.10
CA SER A 108 -24.06 7.70 36.17
C SER A 108 -25.58 7.79 36.08
N SER A 109 -26.26 6.74 36.53
CA SER A 109 -27.68 6.75 36.86
C SER A 109 -27.82 6.79 38.39
N ARG A 110 -28.12 7.98 38.94
CA ARG A 110 -28.74 8.30 40.25
C ARG A 110 -28.46 9.78 40.53
N ALA A 111 -29.40 10.67 40.87
CA ALA A 111 -30.79 10.54 41.30
C ALA A 111 -31.48 11.94 41.18
N PRO A 112 -32.80 12.07 41.43
CA PRO A 112 -33.59 13.26 41.13
C PRO A 112 -33.40 14.39 42.15
N SER A 113 -33.39 15.64 41.68
CA SER A 113 -33.44 16.83 42.53
C SER A 113 -34.87 17.04 43.04
N SER A 114 -35.10 16.67 44.30
CA SER A 114 -36.21 17.12 45.12
C SER A 114 -35.91 18.53 45.66
N SER A 115 -36.68 19.55 45.27
CA SER A 115 -36.81 20.78 46.06
C SER A 115 -38.29 21.01 46.40
N LEU A 116 -38.62 20.74 47.66
CA LEU A 116 -39.84 21.13 48.34
C LEU A 116 -39.87 22.64 48.58
N ALA A 117 -41.08 23.20 48.47
CA ALA A 117 -41.65 24.23 49.34
C ALA A 117 -40.87 25.54 49.57
N ARG A 118 -41.35 26.63 48.97
CA ARG A 118 -42.25 27.61 49.60
C ARG A 118 -42.78 28.58 48.57
#